data_AF-A0A7W1IZA5-F1
#
_entry.id   AF-A0A7W1IZA5-F1
#
_cell.length_a   1.000
_cell.length_b   1.000
_cell.length_c   1.000
_cell.angle_alpha   90.00
_cell.angle_beta   90.00
_cell.angle_gamma   90.00
#
_symmetry.space_group_name_H-M   'P 1'
#
loop_
_entity.id
_entity.type
_entity.pdbx_description
1 polymer ?
#
loop_
_entity_poly.entity_id
_entity_poly.type
_entity_poly.pdbx_seq_one_letter_code
_entity_poly.pdbx_strand_id
1 'polypeptide(L)'
;MLTATDLIADGKLLADRIDAATSDGLAATLTGASGVHLAALAIIAGERGAQDAVAPLLTLLDHDGVAGKAIAWALGRLATSSNGVEATAIAALTDGGLDVRENAYVALAGLAARGVASGALGDAMVARVQAEIDRAKSGGSGLGEHACRVLAVLADKRTPELIQQVIDQDRFCDRFELQRLRKAVQDDGRDQESVKSAKAGWKETFVDALVVPKAPVVEKPAEKSAAPTKPPAPGAKSPTPAAPPVGMSDEPPADDGQEEVPAGEDEGMPGDLQPIDWKGFAASPEAETLAPQLKQLAGQLGPLLEQLSVRAIRAPLTDLNTQEFAALLLQVLPQALPPQHVQMALSPHAMQCYKVLVKYLMRTGVAPKGQELLDGIALVRKELTNQIRQAGILNGPDFSDPDDKPAAAPKA
;
A
#
# COMPACT_ATOMS: atom_id res chain seq x y z
N MET A 1 -29.82 -5.31 -14.49
CA MET A 1 -28.99 -4.37 -13.71
C MET A 1 -27.75 -5.14 -13.31
N LEU A 2 -26.56 -4.64 -13.62
CA LEU A 2 -25.30 -5.33 -13.35
C LEU A 2 -24.94 -5.20 -11.87
N THR A 3 -25.09 -6.29 -11.12
CA THR A 3 -24.81 -6.29 -9.69
C THR A 3 -23.34 -6.62 -9.42
N ALA A 4 -22.85 -6.33 -8.21
CA ALA A 4 -21.50 -6.67 -7.80
C ALA A 4 -21.22 -8.18 -7.98
N THR A 5 -22.16 -9.02 -7.55
CA THR A 5 -22.06 -10.49 -7.67
C THR A 5 -21.89 -11.00 -9.10
N ASP A 6 -22.29 -10.22 -10.10
CA ASP A 6 -22.14 -10.59 -11.51
C ASP A 6 -20.71 -10.34 -12.03
N LEU A 7 -20.01 -9.36 -11.46
CA LEU A 7 -18.78 -8.79 -12.03
C LEU A 7 -17.52 -9.02 -11.18
N ILE A 8 -17.69 -9.33 -9.89
CA ILE A 8 -16.58 -9.48 -8.95
C ILE A 8 -16.63 -10.80 -8.17
N ALA A 9 -15.46 -11.35 -7.87
CA ALA A 9 -15.29 -12.44 -6.91
C ALA A 9 -14.08 -12.15 -6.02
N ASP A 10 -14.22 -12.36 -4.72
CA ASP A 10 -13.16 -12.18 -3.72
C ASP A 10 -12.48 -10.79 -3.70
N GLY A 11 -13.23 -9.76 -4.12
CA GLY A 11 -12.73 -8.39 -4.26
C GLY A 11 -11.88 -8.19 -5.52
N LYS A 12 -12.05 -9.03 -6.55
CA LYS A 12 -11.34 -8.96 -7.82
C LYS A 12 -12.29 -9.03 -9.00
N LEU A 13 -11.84 -8.51 -10.15
CA LEU A 13 -12.58 -8.42 -11.41
C LEU A 13 -12.68 -9.79 -12.08
N LEU A 14 -13.89 -10.18 -12.48
CA LEU A 14 -14.14 -11.39 -13.27
C LEU A 14 -14.10 -11.06 -14.77
N ALA A 15 -12.98 -11.37 -15.42
CA ALA A 15 -12.72 -10.97 -16.81
C ALA A 15 -13.81 -11.40 -17.79
N ASP A 16 -14.21 -12.67 -17.78
CA ASP A 16 -15.21 -13.18 -18.72
C ASP A 16 -16.59 -12.54 -18.49
N ARG A 17 -16.89 -12.13 -17.25
CA ARG A 17 -18.17 -11.48 -16.91
C ARG A 17 -18.21 -10.04 -17.37
N ILE A 18 -17.11 -9.31 -17.19
CA ILE A 18 -16.95 -7.94 -17.70
C ILE A 18 -17.01 -7.95 -19.23
N ASP A 19 -16.34 -8.90 -19.88
CA ASP A 19 -16.37 -9.05 -21.34
C ASP A 19 -17.76 -9.43 -21.88
N ALA A 20 -18.58 -10.13 -21.11
CA ALA A 20 -19.95 -10.48 -21.50
C ALA A 20 -20.99 -9.39 -21.18
N ALA A 21 -20.65 -8.40 -20.34
CA ALA A 21 -21.59 -7.38 -19.88
C ALA A 21 -21.96 -6.37 -20.98
N THR A 22 -23.23 -5.97 -21.02
CA THR A 22 -23.76 -4.88 -21.87
C THR A 22 -23.70 -3.54 -21.13
N SER A 23 -23.86 -2.43 -21.86
CA SER A 23 -23.90 -1.07 -21.29
C SER A 23 -25.30 -0.67 -20.78
N ASP A 24 -26.29 -1.56 -20.79
CA ASP A 24 -27.68 -1.20 -20.51
C ASP A 24 -27.88 -0.81 -19.03
N GLY A 25 -28.35 0.42 -18.79
CA GLY A 25 -28.60 0.94 -17.45
C GLY A 25 -27.31 1.20 -16.64
N LEU A 26 -26.16 1.28 -17.31
CA LEU A 26 -24.86 1.45 -16.67
C LEU A 26 -24.75 2.80 -15.96
N ALA A 27 -25.18 3.89 -16.60
CA ALA A 27 -25.15 5.23 -16.02
C ALA A 27 -25.88 5.33 -14.66
N ALA A 28 -27.05 4.70 -14.54
CA ALA A 28 -27.82 4.66 -13.29
C ALA A 28 -27.17 3.78 -12.21
N THR A 29 -26.44 2.74 -12.62
CA THR A 29 -25.80 1.80 -11.69
C THR A 29 -24.51 2.39 -11.10
N LEU A 30 -23.79 3.22 -11.86
CA LEU A 30 -22.55 3.87 -11.41
C LEU A 30 -22.70 4.65 -10.11
N THR A 31 -23.78 5.42 -9.95
CA THR A 31 -24.00 6.31 -8.80
C THR A 31 -24.13 5.58 -7.46
N GLY A 32 -24.51 4.30 -7.48
CA GLY A 32 -24.68 3.47 -6.26
C GLY A 32 -23.54 2.48 -6.03
N ALA A 33 -22.56 2.42 -6.91
CA ALA A 33 -21.47 1.44 -6.86
C ALA A 33 -20.25 2.00 -6.13
N SER A 34 -19.44 1.13 -5.54
CA SER A 34 -18.19 1.50 -4.88
C SER A 34 -17.11 0.43 -5.07
N GLY A 35 -15.86 0.81 -4.76
CA GLY A 35 -14.70 -0.08 -4.81
C GLY A 35 -14.56 -0.82 -6.14
N VAL A 36 -14.33 -2.14 -6.08
CA VAL A 36 -14.06 -2.98 -7.26
C VAL A 36 -15.30 -3.14 -8.17
N HIS A 37 -16.52 -3.02 -7.61
CA HIS A 37 -17.73 -3.02 -8.42
C HIS A 37 -17.82 -1.76 -9.28
N LEU A 38 -17.51 -0.60 -8.71
CA LEU A 38 -17.41 0.66 -9.46
C LEU A 38 -16.34 0.58 -10.55
N ALA A 39 -15.18 -0.01 -10.24
CA ALA A 39 -14.12 -0.24 -11.22
C ALA A 39 -14.61 -1.09 -12.41
N ALA A 40 -15.32 -2.19 -12.13
CA ALA A 40 -15.88 -3.06 -13.17
C ALA A 40 -16.87 -2.31 -14.06
N LEU A 41 -17.77 -1.50 -13.49
CA LEU A 41 -18.73 -0.70 -14.26
C LEU A 41 -18.02 0.37 -15.12
N ALA A 42 -17.00 1.04 -14.59
CA ALA A 42 -16.21 1.99 -15.37
C ALA A 42 -15.47 1.31 -16.55
N ILE A 43 -14.88 0.12 -16.33
CA ILE A 43 -14.27 -0.67 -17.39
C ILE A 43 -15.29 -1.00 -18.48
N ILE A 44 -16.49 -1.48 -18.10
CA ILE A 44 -17.56 -1.79 -19.06
C ILE A 44 -17.96 -0.53 -19.84
N ALA A 45 -18.08 0.63 -19.18
CA ALA A 45 -18.37 1.89 -19.84
C ALA A 45 -17.34 2.21 -20.93
N GLY A 46 -16.06 2.14 -20.58
CA GLY A 46 -14.94 2.43 -21.48
C GLY A 46 -14.81 1.42 -22.64
N GLU A 47 -15.08 0.13 -22.40
CA GLU A 47 -15.03 -0.91 -23.43
C GLU A 47 -16.23 -0.91 -24.38
N ARG A 48 -17.40 -0.48 -23.90
CA ARG A 48 -18.63 -0.41 -24.70
C ARG A 48 -18.87 0.93 -25.36
N GLY A 49 -18.03 1.92 -25.07
CA GLY A 49 -18.22 3.27 -25.61
C GLY A 49 -19.49 3.95 -25.07
N ALA A 50 -19.90 3.64 -23.84
CA ALA A 50 -21.13 4.13 -23.22
C ALA A 50 -21.06 5.64 -22.93
N GLN A 51 -21.49 6.47 -23.88
CA GLN A 51 -21.40 7.94 -23.77
C GLN A 51 -22.30 8.54 -22.68
N ASP A 52 -23.40 7.87 -22.35
CA ASP A 52 -24.29 8.23 -21.24
C ASP A 52 -23.62 8.09 -19.86
N ALA A 53 -22.53 7.31 -19.77
CA ALA A 53 -21.75 7.16 -18.55
C ALA A 53 -20.75 8.31 -18.30
N VAL A 54 -20.48 9.18 -19.29
CA VAL A 54 -19.47 10.25 -19.16
C VAL A 54 -19.78 11.20 -18.01
N ALA A 55 -21.00 11.72 -17.93
CA ALA A 55 -21.37 12.66 -16.88
C ALA A 55 -21.28 12.04 -15.47
N PRO A 56 -21.83 10.83 -15.20
CA PRO A 56 -21.61 10.14 -13.94
C PRO A 56 -20.13 9.91 -13.62
N LEU A 57 -19.33 9.42 -14.57
CA LEU A 57 -17.90 9.15 -14.34
C LEU A 57 -17.11 10.41 -13.97
N LEU A 58 -17.43 11.56 -14.58
CA LEU A 58 -16.79 12.83 -14.22
C LEU A 58 -17.06 13.24 -12.77
N THR A 59 -18.24 12.89 -12.22
CA THR A 59 -18.56 13.17 -10.80
C THR A 59 -17.85 12.24 -9.82
N LEU A 60 -17.22 11.17 -10.31
CA LEU A 60 -16.58 10.12 -9.50
C LEU A 60 -15.04 10.17 -9.59
N LEU A 61 -14.48 11.27 -10.10
CA LEU A 61 -13.02 11.43 -10.22
C LEU A 61 -12.29 11.46 -8.87
N ASP A 62 -12.98 11.64 -7.76
CA ASP A 62 -12.43 11.66 -6.40
C ASP A 62 -12.17 10.27 -5.81
N HIS A 63 -12.62 9.21 -6.47
CA HIS A 63 -12.35 7.85 -6.04
C HIS A 63 -10.88 7.47 -6.17
N ASP A 64 -10.36 6.73 -5.20
CA ASP A 64 -8.99 6.23 -5.19
C ASP A 64 -8.91 4.76 -5.67
N GLY A 65 -7.69 4.22 -5.63
CA GLY A 65 -7.42 2.80 -5.89
C GLY A 65 -7.82 2.35 -7.29
N VAL A 66 -8.33 1.11 -7.39
CA VAL A 66 -8.73 0.52 -8.68
C VAL A 66 -9.93 1.22 -9.31
N ALA A 67 -10.82 1.80 -8.49
CA ALA A 67 -12.00 2.53 -8.96
C ALA A 67 -11.60 3.82 -9.68
N GLY A 68 -10.79 4.66 -9.03
CA GLY A 68 -10.26 5.90 -9.62
C GLY A 68 -9.51 5.65 -10.93
N LYS A 69 -8.60 4.67 -10.93
CA LYS A 69 -7.84 4.26 -12.13
C LYS A 69 -8.77 3.81 -13.27
N ALA A 70 -9.79 3.01 -12.97
CA ALA A 70 -10.77 2.56 -13.96
C ALA A 70 -11.64 3.69 -14.50
N ILE A 71 -12.06 4.63 -13.65
CA ILE A 71 -12.83 5.82 -14.03
C ILE A 71 -12.01 6.70 -14.97
N ALA A 72 -10.77 7.02 -14.61
CA ALA A 72 -9.87 7.83 -15.43
C ALA A 72 -9.58 7.17 -16.79
N TRP A 73 -9.30 5.86 -16.78
CA TRP A 73 -9.09 5.07 -17.99
C TRP A 73 -10.33 5.08 -18.89
N ALA A 74 -11.52 4.91 -18.33
CA ALA A 74 -12.77 4.94 -19.07
C ALA A 74 -13.04 6.32 -19.68
N LEU A 75 -12.83 7.39 -18.91
CA LEU A 75 -12.97 8.78 -19.39
C LEU A 75 -12.02 9.08 -20.56
N GLY A 76 -10.75 8.66 -20.47
CA GLY A 76 -9.80 8.81 -21.58
C GLY A 76 -10.25 8.12 -22.88
N ARG A 77 -10.95 6.99 -22.78
CA ARG A 77 -11.51 6.24 -23.92
C ARG A 77 -12.85 6.78 -24.42
N LEU A 78 -13.67 7.30 -23.52
CA LEU A 78 -14.96 7.88 -23.87
C LEU A 78 -14.84 9.30 -24.39
N ALA A 79 -13.74 9.99 -24.10
CA ALA A 79 -13.47 11.35 -24.56
C ALA A 79 -13.66 11.48 -26.07
N THR A 80 -14.38 12.53 -26.44
CA THR A 80 -14.53 13.05 -27.80
C THR A 80 -14.24 14.54 -27.77
N SER A 81 -14.11 15.16 -28.94
CA SER A 81 -13.89 16.61 -29.04
C SER A 81 -15.08 17.46 -28.54
N SER A 82 -16.23 16.86 -28.22
CA SER A 82 -17.48 17.58 -27.92
C SER A 82 -18.16 17.20 -26.61
N ASN A 83 -17.77 16.12 -25.93
CA ASN A 83 -18.45 15.64 -24.72
C ASN A 83 -17.93 16.24 -23.41
N GLY A 84 -17.05 17.24 -23.48
CA GLY A 84 -16.62 18.05 -22.33
C GLY A 84 -15.59 17.39 -21.40
N VAL A 85 -15.17 16.14 -21.63
CA VAL A 85 -14.22 15.42 -20.75
C VAL A 85 -12.92 16.21 -20.54
N GLU A 86 -12.31 16.72 -21.62
CA GLU A 86 -11.06 17.50 -21.51
C GLU A 86 -11.24 18.76 -20.66
N ALA A 87 -12.31 19.54 -20.91
CA ALA A 87 -12.56 20.78 -20.19
C ALA A 87 -12.81 20.53 -18.69
N THR A 88 -13.62 19.52 -18.35
CA THR A 88 -13.89 19.14 -16.96
C THR A 88 -12.64 18.60 -16.27
N ALA A 89 -11.84 17.76 -16.94
CA ALA A 89 -10.58 17.26 -16.39
C ALA A 89 -9.57 18.39 -16.13
N ILE A 90 -9.43 19.35 -17.05
CA ILE A 90 -8.57 20.53 -16.85
C ILE A 90 -9.05 21.37 -15.66
N ALA A 91 -10.36 21.59 -15.51
CA ALA A 91 -10.91 22.30 -14.35
C ALA A 91 -10.58 21.55 -13.04
N ALA A 92 -10.73 20.23 -13.03
CA ALA A 92 -10.43 19.36 -11.89
C ALA A 92 -8.96 19.45 -11.44
N LEU A 93 -8.01 19.76 -12.34
CA LEU A 93 -6.60 19.97 -11.98
C LEU A 93 -6.36 21.22 -11.10
N THR A 94 -7.25 22.20 -11.16
CA THR A 94 -7.11 23.46 -10.43
C THR A 94 -7.69 23.34 -9.02
N ASP A 95 -8.90 22.79 -8.91
CA ASP A 95 -9.67 22.82 -7.66
C ASP A 95 -9.74 21.45 -6.95
N GLY A 96 -9.31 20.39 -7.62
CA GLY A 96 -9.40 19.02 -7.10
C GLY A 96 -8.39 18.68 -6.01
N GLY A 97 -8.80 17.74 -5.14
CA GLY A 97 -7.90 17.02 -4.24
C GLY A 97 -6.90 16.14 -5.00
N LEU A 98 -6.00 15.46 -4.27
CA LEU A 98 -4.93 14.67 -4.89
C LEU A 98 -5.47 13.60 -5.85
N ASP A 99 -6.40 12.75 -5.40
CA ASP A 99 -6.97 11.67 -6.21
C ASP A 99 -7.70 12.20 -7.45
N VAL A 100 -8.46 13.29 -7.30
CA VAL A 100 -9.13 14.00 -8.42
C VAL A 100 -8.11 14.43 -9.48
N ARG A 101 -7.00 15.04 -9.06
CA ARG A 101 -5.98 15.54 -9.98
C ARG A 101 -5.23 14.41 -10.67
N GLU A 102 -4.83 13.38 -9.94
CA GLU A 102 -4.16 12.19 -10.51
C GLU A 102 -5.05 11.51 -11.56
N ASN A 103 -6.31 11.26 -11.22
CA ASN A 103 -7.28 10.66 -12.14
C ASN A 103 -7.54 11.54 -13.37
N ALA A 104 -7.64 12.87 -13.18
CA ALA A 104 -7.76 13.80 -14.28
C ALA A 104 -6.54 13.76 -15.22
N TYR A 105 -5.32 13.72 -14.69
CA TYR A 105 -4.11 13.57 -15.52
C TYR A 105 -4.10 12.25 -16.30
N VAL A 106 -4.52 11.14 -15.68
CA VAL A 106 -4.62 9.84 -16.36
C VAL A 106 -5.64 9.91 -17.51
N ALA A 107 -6.81 10.53 -17.31
CA ALA A 107 -7.80 10.72 -18.36
C ALA A 107 -7.27 11.58 -19.51
N LEU A 108 -6.58 12.69 -19.20
CA LEU A 108 -5.96 13.59 -20.18
C LEU A 108 -4.84 12.88 -20.97
N ALA A 109 -4.01 12.07 -20.32
CA ALA A 109 -3.00 11.27 -21.02
C ALA A 109 -3.66 10.24 -21.95
N GLY A 110 -4.74 9.61 -21.51
CA GLY A 110 -5.53 8.67 -22.30
C GLY A 110 -6.10 9.30 -23.58
N LEU A 111 -6.75 10.46 -23.46
CA LEU A 111 -7.34 11.14 -24.60
C LEU A 111 -6.27 11.74 -25.54
N ALA A 112 -5.15 12.23 -25.00
CA ALA A 112 -3.99 12.65 -25.78
C ALA A 112 -3.37 11.50 -26.58
N ALA A 113 -3.17 10.33 -25.97
CA ALA A 113 -2.61 9.16 -26.64
C ALA A 113 -3.51 8.68 -27.80
N ARG A 114 -4.84 8.80 -27.63
CA ARG A 114 -5.83 8.50 -28.66
C ARG A 114 -5.93 9.55 -29.76
N GLY A 115 -5.30 10.71 -29.62
CA GLY A 115 -5.30 11.78 -30.62
C GLY A 115 -6.62 12.55 -30.70
N VAL A 116 -7.41 12.57 -29.62
CA VAL A 116 -8.67 13.33 -29.54
C VAL A 116 -8.53 14.61 -28.71
N ALA A 117 -7.34 14.88 -28.18
CA ALA A 117 -7.03 16.12 -27.46
C ALA A 117 -7.23 17.35 -28.34
N SER A 118 -7.70 18.43 -27.75
CA SER A 118 -7.73 19.73 -28.41
C SER A 118 -6.31 20.28 -28.60
N GLY A 119 -6.16 21.20 -29.55
CA GLY A 119 -4.90 21.93 -29.74
C GLY A 119 -4.51 22.80 -28.54
N ALA A 120 -5.44 23.10 -27.63
CA ALA A 120 -5.19 23.92 -26.44
C ALA A 120 -4.64 23.12 -25.24
N LEU A 121 -4.71 21.78 -25.28
CA LEU A 121 -4.30 20.95 -24.16
C LEU A 121 -2.80 21.15 -23.82
N GLY A 122 -1.94 21.33 -24.82
CA GLY A 122 -0.52 21.57 -24.60
C GLY A 122 -0.27 22.82 -23.75
N ASP A 123 -0.88 23.96 -24.12
CA ASP A 123 -0.75 25.21 -23.37
C ASP A 123 -1.34 25.11 -21.96
N ALA A 124 -2.46 24.41 -21.81
CA ALA A 124 -3.04 24.12 -20.51
C ALA A 124 -2.07 23.32 -19.62
N MET A 125 -1.41 22.30 -20.17
CA MET A 125 -0.44 21.49 -19.42
C MET A 125 0.84 22.26 -19.08
N VAL A 126 1.31 23.15 -19.96
CA VAL A 126 2.43 24.06 -19.64
C VAL A 126 2.09 24.94 -18.44
N ALA A 127 0.90 25.55 -18.43
CA ALA A 127 0.44 26.33 -17.27
C ALA A 127 0.34 25.46 -16.00
N ARG A 128 -0.11 24.20 -16.14
CA ARG A 128 -0.17 23.26 -15.02
C ARG A 128 1.19 22.88 -14.46
N VAL A 129 2.23 22.70 -15.29
CA VAL A 129 3.59 22.43 -14.78
C VAL A 129 4.02 23.49 -13.77
N GLN A 130 3.85 24.77 -14.10
CA GLN A 130 4.19 25.86 -13.19
C GLN A 130 3.33 25.83 -11.91
N ALA A 131 2.02 25.64 -12.06
CA ALA A 131 1.12 25.59 -10.92
C ALA A 131 1.41 24.40 -9.97
N GLU A 132 1.85 23.26 -10.50
CA GLU A 132 2.26 22.10 -9.69
C GLU A 132 3.58 22.34 -8.96
N ILE A 133 4.56 22.99 -9.61
CA ILE A 133 5.80 23.42 -8.96
C ILE A 133 5.50 24.38 -7.79
N ASP A 134 4.59 25.34 -7.99
CA ASP A 134 4.22 26.29 -6.95
C ASP A 134 3.51 25.62 -5.77
N ARG A 135 2.68 24.59 -6.03
CA ARG A 135 2.11 23.74 -4.98
C ARG A 135 3.18 22.94 -4.22
N ALA A 136 4.16 22.37 -4.93
CA ALA A 136 5.26 21.63 -4.29
C ALA A 136 6.07 22.54 -3.35
N LYS A 137 6.38 23.76 -3.78
CA LYS A 137 7.11 24.76 -2.99
C LYS A 137 6.34 25.23 -1.75
N SER A 138 5.01 25.28 -1.81
CA SER A 138 4.18 25.60 -0.64
C SER A 138 3.95 24.41 0.30
N GLY A 139 4.57 23.26 0.03
CA GLY A 139 4.49 22.07 0.87
C GLY A 139 3.35 21.11 0.52
N GLY A 140 2.60 21.36 -0.55
CA GLY A 140 1.60 20.43 -1.08
C GLY A 140 2.20 19.34 -1.99
N SER A 141 1.38 18.37 -2.37
CA SER A 141 1.75 17.35 -3.36
C SER A 141 1.77 17.95 -4.77
N GLY A 142 2.98 18.19 -5.29
CA GLY A 142 3.21 18.58 -6.67
C GLY A 142 3.08 17.39 -7.61
N LEU A 143 2.31 17.55 -8.68
CA LEU A 143 2.12 16.55 -9.73
C LEU A 143 2.75 17.02 -11.06
N GLY A 144 3.87 17.74 -11.00
CA GLY A 144 4.52 18.31 -12.19
C GLY A 144 4.87 17.24 -13.23
N GLU A 145 5.28 16.06 -12.77
CA GLU A 145 5.57 14.90 -13.63
C GLU A 145 4.34 14.42 -14.43
N HIS A 146 3.14 14.51 -13.86
CA HIS A 146 1.93 14.06 -14.52
C HIS A 146 1.56 15.02 -15.67
N ALA A 147 1.72 16.32 -15.47
CA ALA A 147 1.59 17.31 -16.54
C ALA A 147 2.63 17.09 -17.64
N CYS A 148 3.89 16.82 -17.26
CA CYS A 148 4.96 16.49 -18.22
C CYS A 148 4.67 15.21 -19.01
N ARG A 149 4.05 14.19 -18.40
CA ARG A 149 3.64 12.96 -19.11
C ARG A 149 2.61 13.26 -20.20
N VAL A 150 1.60 14.10 -19.92
CA VAL A 150 0.62 14.51 -20.93
C VAL A 150 1.31 15.26 -22.08
N LEU A 151 2.21 16.19 -21.77
CA LEU A 151 3.00 16.92 -22.77
C LEU A 151 3.88 16.00 -23.62
N ALA A 152 4.51 15.00 -23.00
CA ALA A 152 5.33 14.00 -23.68
C ALA A 152 4.50 13.12 -24.63
N VAL A 153 3.28 12.76 -24.24
CA VAL A 153 2.33 12.02 -25.09
C VAL A 153 1.87 12.87 -26.28
N LEU A 154 1.67 14.17 -26.07
CA LEU A 154 1.29 15.15 -27.10
C LEU A 154 2.42 15.51 -28.07
N ALA A 155 3.66 15.09 -27.81
CA ALA A 155 4.84 15.52 -28.55
C ALA A 155 5.08 17.05 -28.45
N ASP A 156 4.74 17.69 -27.32
CA ASP A 156 4.96 19.13 -27.16
C ASP A 156 6.46 19.44 -27.12
N LYS A 157 6.91 20.37 -27.96
CA LYS A 157 8.33 20.72 -28.11
C LYS A 157 8.95 21.32 -26.85
N ARG A 158 8.13 21.86 -25.94
CA ARG A 158 8.57 22.46 -24.66
C ARG A 158 8.82 21.42 -23.57
N THR A 159 8.47 20.15 -23.83
CA THR A 159 8.51 19.09 -22.81
C THR A 159 9.90 18.91 -22.18
N PRO A 160 11.02 18.87 -22.92
CA PRO A 160 12.35 18.67 -22.31
C PRO A 160 12.74 19.77 -21.32
N GLU A 161 12.46 21.03 -21.65
CA GLU A 161 12.75 22.19 -20.80
C GLU A 161 11.86 22.19 -19.55
N LEU A 162 10.57 21.89 -19.71
CA LEU A 162 9.61 21.83 -18.60
C LEU A 162 9.92 20.68 -17.64
N ILE A 163 10.35 19.52 -18.17
CA ILE A 163 10.83 18.42 -17.33
C ILE A 163 12.03 18.85 -16.48
N GLN A 164 13.01 19.52 -17.09
CA GLN A 164 14.17 20.02 -16.34
C GLN A 164 13.72 21.00 -15.25
N GLN A 165 12.77 21.87 -15.57
CA GLN A 165 12.19 22.81 -14.60
C GLN A 165 11.56 22.09 -13.40
N VAL A 166 10.82 21.01 -13.61
CA VAL A 166 10.23 20.20 -12.52
C VAL A 166 11.33 19.54 -11.69
N ILE A 167 12.33 18.92 -12.32
CA ILE A 167 13.46 18.27 -11.60
C ILE A 167 14.18 19.23 -10.66
N ASP A 168 14.36 20.48 -11.11
CA ASP A 168 15.09 21.51 -10.39
C ASP A 168 14.26 22.16 -9.27
N GLN A 169 12.94 22.23 -9.42
CA GLN A 169 12.08 23.07 -8.57
C GLN A 169 11.05 22.30 -7.74
N ASP A 170 10.76 21.05 -8.09
CA ASP A 170 9.88 20.16 -7.33
C ASP A 170 10.73 19.06 -6.67
N ARG A 171 10.85 19.14 -5.34
CA ARG A 171 11.63 18.17 -4.56
C ARG A 171 10.97 16.79 -4.45
N PHE A 172 9.70 16.68 -4.79
CA PHE A 172 8.89 15.47 -4.62
C PHE A 172 8.69 14.72 -5.94
N CYS A 173 9.19 15.25 -7.06
CA CYS A 173 9.03 14.60 -8.36
C CYS A 173 9.82 13.27 -8.45
N ASP A 174 9.29 12.33 -9.24
CA ASP A 174 10.03 11.16 -9.68
C ASP A 174 11.03 11.56 -10.78
N ARG A 175 12.25 11.86 -10.34
CA ARG A 175 13.36 12.24 -11.24
C ARG A 175 13.69 11.16 -12.26
N PHE A 176 13.51 9.88 -11.94
CA PHE A 176 13.80 8.80 -12.88
C PHE A 176 12.76 8.75 -13.98
N GLU A 177 11.48 8.82 -13.63
CA GLU A 177 10.40 8.87 -14.60
C GLU A 177 10.49 10.12 -15.48
N LEU A 178 10.80 11.28 -14.90
CA LEU A 178 11.02 12.52 -15.65
C LEU A 178 12.20 12.40 -16.63
N GLN A 179 13.33 11.82 -16.20
CA GLN A 179 14.46 11.58 -17.10
C GLN A 179 14.11 10.60 -18.23
N ARG A 180 13.34 9.54 -17.93
CA ARG A 180 12.82 8.60 -18.94
C ARG A 180 11.94 9.33 -19.96
N LEU A 181 10.97 10.13 -19.51
CA LEU A 181 10.08 10.92 -20.36
C LEU A 181 10.85 11.87 -21.26
N ARG A 182 11.82 12.61 -20.70
CA ARG A 182 12.65 13.54 -21.46
C ARG A 182 13.44 12.81 -22.54
N LYS A 183 14.04 11.67 -22.21
CA LYS A 183 14.77 10.84 -23.18
C LYS A 183 13.85 10.34 -24.29
N ALA A 184 12.67 9.83 -23.95
CA ALA A 184 11.70 9.35 -24.94
C ALA A 184 11.27 10.46 -25.92
N VAL A 185 11.01 11.68 -25.43
CA VAL A 185 10.68 12.81 -26.31
C VAL A 185 11.87 13.24 -27.18
N GLN A 186 13.09 13.20 -26.65
CA GLN A 186 14.29 13.56 -27.40
C GLN A 186 14.63 12.54 -28.50
N ASP A 187 14.49 11.25 -28.20
CA ASP A 187 14.83 10.17 -29.12
C ASP A 187 13.73 9.93 -30.17
N ASP A 188 12.45 9.92 -29.74
CA ASP A 188 11.31 9.48 -30.56
C ASP A 188 10.29 10.60 -30.87
N GLY A 189 10.54 11.81 -30.38
CA GLY A 189 9.62 12.97 -30.52
C GLY A 189 8.42 12.93 -29.57
N ARG A 190 8.11 11.79 -28.95
CA ARG A 190 7.00 11.58 -28.01
C ARG A 190 7.22 10.34 -27.15
N ASP A 191 6.56 10.25 -26.00
CA ASP A 191 6.61 9.05 -25.14
C ASP A 191 5.74 7.90 -25.69
N GLN A 192 6.35 7.01 -26.47
CA GLN A 192 5.68 5.86 -27.06
C GLN A 192 5.21 4.83 -26.02
N GLU A 193 5.89 4.75 -24.88
CA GLU A 193 5.54 3.80 -23.82
C GLU A 193 4.25 4.21 -23.13
N SER A 194 4.12 5.48 -22.71
CA SER A 194 2.85 6.00 -22.17
C SER A 194 1.72 5.91 -23.19
N VAL A 195 2.01 6.15 -24.47
CA VAL A 195 1.02 6.01 -25.54
C VAL A 195 0.53 4.57 -25.65
N LYS A 196 1.44 3.60 -25.62
CA LYS A 196 1.11 2.18 -25.68
C LYS A 196 0.28 1.79 -24.45
N SER A 197 0.73 2.17 -23.25
CA SER A 197 0.03 1.89 -21.99
C SER A 197 -1.39 2.47 -21.97
N ALA A 198 -1.55 3.73 -22.38
CA ALA A 198 -2.85 4.39 -22.48
C ALA A 198 -3.80 3.74 -23.50
N LYS A 199 -3.26 3.07 -24.52
CA LYS A 199 -4.03 2.34 -25.54
C LYS A 199 -4.23 0.86 -25.20
N ALA A 200 -3.61 0.36 -24.14
CA ALA A 200 -3.68 -1.04 -23.75
C ALA A 200 -5.13 -1.46 -23.48
N GLY A 201 -5.39 -2.75 -23.70
CA GLY A 201 -6.68 -3.35 -23.38
C GLY A 201 -6.88 -3.39 -21.86
N TRP A 202 -8.14 -3.36 -21.42
CA TRP A 202 -8.47 -3.25 -19.99
C TRP A 202 -7.84 -4.38 -19.15
N LYS A 203 -7.74 -5.61 -19.67
CA LYS A 203 -7.12 -6.74 -18.96
C LYS A 203 -5.63 -6.57 -18.71
N GLU A 204 -4.92 -5.88 -19.60
CA GLU A 204 -3.50 -5.54 -19.42
C GLU A 204 -3.35 -4.42 -18.39
N THR A 205 -4.20 -3.39 -18.48
CA THR A 205 -4.19 -2.25 -17.55
C THR A 205 -4.55 -2.65 -16.11
N PHE A 206 -5.46 -3.60 -15.93
CA PHE A 206 -6.00 -3.99 -14.61
C PHE A 206 -5.61 -5.41 -14.21
N VAL A 207 -4.48 -5.93 -14.70
CA VAL A 207 -4.05 -7.32 -14.50
C VAL A 207 -4.00 -7.73 -13.02
N ASP A 208 -3.51 -6.86 -12.14
CA ASP A 208 -3.39 -7.14 -10.70
C ASP A 208 -4.76 -7.24 -9.99
N ALA A 209 -5.77 -6.59 -10.56
CA ALA A 209 -7.15 -6.60 -10.08
C ALA A 209 -7.96 -7.78 -10.62
N LEU A 210 -7.43 -8.60 -11.54
CA LEU A 210 -8.12 -9.76 -12.09
C LEU A 210 -8.09 -10.96 -11.12
N VAL A 211 -9.19 -11.71 -11.10
CA VAL A 211 -9.20 -13.05 -10.48
C VAL A 211 -8.21 -13.94 -11.23
N VAL A 212 -7.23 -14.48 -10.50
CA VAL A 212 -6.31 -15.49 -11.03
C VAL A 212 -7.05 -16.82 -11.05
N PRO A 213 -7.25 -17.47 -12.21
CA PRO A 213 -7.86 -18.79 -12.25
C PRO A 213 -7.08 -19.74 -11.35
N LYS A 214 -7.76 -20.30 -10.34
CA LYS A 214 -7.15 -21.31 -9.48
C LYS A 214 -6.79 -22.50 -10.37
N ALA A 215 -5.49 -22.78 -10.52
CA ALA A 215 -5.05 -23.93 -11.31
C ALA A 215 -5.81 -25.18 -10.83
N PRO A 216 -6.33 -26.03 -11.74
CA PRO A 216 -7.03 -27.22 -11.34
C PRO A 216 -6.11 -28.04 -10.42
N VAL A 217 -6.60 -28.31 -9.21
CA VAL A 217 -5.92 -29.23 -8.29
C VAL A 217 -5.91 -30.58 -8.99
N VAL A 218 -4.78 -30.92 -9.58
CA VAL A 218 -4.53 -32.30 -10.03
C VAL A 218 -4.47 -33.12 -8.75
N GLU A 219 -5.56 -33.80 -8.42
CA GLU A 219 -5.57 -34.83 -7.38
C GLU A 219 -4.46 -35.82 -7.71
N LYS A 220 -3.40 -35.81 -6.90
CA LYS A 220 -2.41 -36.88 -6.93
C LYS A 220 -3.14 -38.19 -6.62
N PRO A 221 -3.02 -39.23 -7.46
CA PRO A 221 -3.55 -40.54 -7.13
C PRO A 221 -2.92 -41.03 -5.82
N ALA A 222 -3.76 -41.49 -4.89
CA ALA A 222 -3.33 -42.00 -3.60
C ALA A 222 -2.37 -43.20 -3.77
N GLU A 223 -1.09 -43.00 -3.49
CA GLU A 223 -0.12 -44.08 -3.37
C GLU A 223 -0.34 -44.80 -2.04
N LYS A 224 -0.74 -46.07 -2.15
CA LYS A 224 -0.88 -47.02 -1.05
C LYS A 224 0.47 -47.23 -0.35
N SER A 225 0.45 -46.99 0.95
CA SER A 225 1.48 -47.41 1.90
C SER A 225 1.71 -48.92 1.83
N ALA A 226 2.95 -49.34 1.61
CA ALA A 226 3.43 -50.68 1.93
C ALA A 226 4.84 -50.56 2.52
N ALA A 227 4.93 -50.70 3.84
CA ALA A 227 6.19 -50.89 4.56
C ALA A 227 6.67 -52.35 4.39
N PRO A 228 7.99 -52.58 4.54
CA PRO A 228 8.43 -53.72 5.35
C PRO A 228 9.47 -53.33 6.43
N THR A 229 9.16 -53.81 7.64
CA THR A 229 10.01 -54.13 8.80
C THR A 229 11.31 -54.89 8.43
N LYS A 230 12.46 -54.93 9.12
CA LYS A 230 13.05 -54.73 10.49
C LYS A 230 14.60 -54.99 10.33
N PRO A 231 15.51 -55.16 11.32
CA PRO A 231 15.68 -54.77 12.75
C PRO A 231 17.12 -54.14 13.06
N PRO A 232 17.51 -53.84 14.32
CA PRO A 232 18.38 -52.69 14.68
C PRO A 232 19.80 -52.98 15.27
N ALA A 233 20.51 -51.85 15.55
CA ALA A 233 21.51 -51.54 16.62
C ALA A 233 22.98 -51.30 16.15
N PRO A 234 23.87 -50.60 16.90
CA PRO A 234 23.71 -49.83 18.15
C PRO A 234 24.44 -48.44 18.21
N GLY A 235 23.90 -47.52 19.03
CA GLY A 235 24.62 -46.71 20.03
C GLY A 235 25.73 -45.70 19.64
N ALA A 236 25.47 -44.40 19.90
CA ALA A 236 26.41 -43.44 20.50
C ALA A 236 25.65 -42.12 20.80
N LYS A 237 25.17 -41.93 22.04
CA LYS A 237 25.71 -40.99 23.06
C LYS A 237 25.78 -39.51 22.64
N SER A 238 24.86 -38.75 23.22
CA SER A 238 24.85 -37.28 23.36
C SER A 238 26.12 -36.75 24.04
N PRO A 239 26.39 -35.44 23.89
CA PRO A 239 26.92 -34.69 25.02
C PRO A 239 26.14 -33.39 25.29
N THR A 240 25.94 -33.12 26.56
CA THR A 240 25.62 -31.80 27.14
C THR A 240 26.68 -31.54 28.22
N PRO A 241 26.70 -30.34 28.84
CA PRO A 241 27.64 -29.25 28.62
C PRO A 241 28.79 -29.23 29.66
N ALA A 242 29.81 -28.38 29.44
CA ALA A 242 30.81 -28.10 30.47
C ALA A 242 31.20 -26.62 30.52
N ALA A 243 31.11 -26.06 31.72
CA ALA A 243 31.88 -24.92 32.25
C ALA A 243 32.32 -25.33 33.68
N PRO A 244 33.25 -24.65 34.38
CA PRO A 244 34.27 -23.65 34.01
C PRO A 244 35.70 -24.10 34.49
N PRO A 245 36.71 -23.21 34.62
CA PRO A 245 37.07 -22.78 35.97
C PRO A 245 37.57 -21.31 36.13
N VAL A 246 37.71 -20.95 37.41
CA VAL A 246 38.00 -19.67 38.07
C VAL A 246 39.51 -19.48 38.35
N GLY A 247 39.97 -18.23 38.45
CA GLY A 247 41.17 -17.79 39.21
C GLY A 247 41.40 -16.28 39.01
N MET A 248 41.04 -15.43 39.98
CA MET A 248 41.91 -14.73 40.96
C MET A 248 42.91 -13.74 40.31
N SER A 249 43.15 -12.49 40.72
CA SER A 249 42.64 -11.51 41.69
C SER A 249 43.38 -10.20 41.35
N ASP A 250 42.79 -9.02 41.56
CA ASP A 250 43.40 -7.87 42.28
C ASP A 250 42.67 -6.55 42.01
N GLU A 251 42.22 -5.96 43.12
CA GLU A 251 41.79 -4.57 43.37
C GLU A 251 42.70 -4.04 44.51
N PRO A 252 42.73 -2.75 44.88
CA PRO A 252 42.51 -1.49 44.14
C PRO A 252 43.67 -0.47 44.47
N PRO A 253 43.53 0.87 44.30
CA PRO A 253 42.79 1.66 45.29
C PRO A 253 41.93 2.84 44.77
N ALA A 254 40.93 3.14 45.61
CA ALA A 254 40.12 4.33 45.86
C ALA A 254 40.36 5.66 45.11
N ASP A 255 39.26 6.33 44.75
CA ASP A 255 39.08 7.76 45.05
C ASP A 255 37.59 8.09 45.27
N ASP A 256 37.35 8.89 46.31
CA ASP A 256 36.08 9.31 46.88
C ASP A 256 35.45 10.46 46.08
N GLY A 257 34.13 10.48 46.00
CA GLY A 257 33.39 11.59 45.39
C GLY A 257 31.89 11.47 45.55
N GLN A 258 31.42 11.56 46.79
CA GLN A 258 30.01 11.70 47.14
C GLN A 258 29.45 13.04 46.59
N GLU A 259 28.38 12.97 45.80
CA GLU A 259 27.35 14.01 45.79
C GLU A 259 26.00 13.34 46.05
N GLU A 260 25.52 13.48 47.29
CA GLU A 260 24.15 13.22 47.68
C GLU A 260 23.23 14.23 46.97
N VAL A 261 22.25 13.72 46.22
CA VAL A 261 21.10 14.50 45.75
C VAL A 261 19.84 13.90 46.37
N PRO A 262 18.93 14.69 46.97
CA PRO A 262 17.94 14.19 47.90
C PRO A 262 16.81 13.43 47.21
N ALA A 263 16.30 12.43 47.92
CA ALA A 263 15.10 11.67 47.59
C ALA A 263 13.88 12.60 47.45
N GLY A 264 13.51 12.88 46.21
CA GLY A 264 12.23 13.46 45.83
C GLY A 264 11.33 12.35 45.27
N GLU A 265 10.31 12.00 46.05
CA GLU A 265 8.98 11.56 45.63
C GLU A 265 8.94 10.57 44.44
N ASP A 266 9.03 9.28 44.81
CA ASP A 266 8.70 8.13 43.99
C ASP A 266 7.19 8.15 43.67
N GLU A 267 6.83 8.89 42.62
CA GLU A 267 5.52 8.77 41.98
C GLU A 267 5.37 7.37 41.36
N GLY A 268 4.83 6.45 42.16
CA GLY A 268 4.11 5.25 41.77
C GLY A 268 4.56 4.55 40.49
N MET A 269 5.53 3.63 40.61
CA MET A 269 5.74 2.56 39.63
C MET A 269 4.41 1.84 39.32
N PRO A 270 3.92 1.87 38.06
CA PRO A 270 2.66 1.22 37.72
C PRO A 270 2.89 -0.28 37.51
N GLY A 271 2.25 -1.10 38.34
CA GLY A 271 1.81 -2.48 38.05
C GLY A 271 2.88 -3.53 37.78
N ASP A 272 2.75 -4.71 38.40
CA ASP A 272 3.52 -5.90 38.02
C ASP A 272 3.37 -6.18 36.51
N LEU A 273 4.43 -5.90 35.74
CA LEU A 273 4.53 -6.17 34.31
C LEU A 273 4.48 -7.69 34.11
N GLN A 274 3.32 -8.25 33.77
CA GLN A 274 3.25 -9.65 33.35
C GLN A 274 3.99 -9.82 32.02
N PRO A 275 5.08 -10.61 31.96
CA PRO A 275 5.83 -10.81 30.72
C PRO A 275 4.96 -11.50 29.67
N ILE A 276 5.05 -11.07 28.42
CA ILE A 276 4.29 -11.71 27.34
C ILE A 276 4.86 -13.10 27.06
N ASP A 277 4.01 -14.13 27.07
CA ASP A 277 4.41 -15.49 26.72
C ASP A 277 4.59 -15.66 25.20
N TRP A 278 5.78 -15.31 24.71
CA TRP A 278 6.15 -15.45 23.29
C TRP A 278 6.30 -16.90 22.83
N LYS A 279 6.58 -17.83 23.75
CA LYS A 279 6.59 -19.26 23.42
C LYS A 279 5.16 -19.76 23.21
N GLY A 280 4.23 -19.32 24.06
CA GLY A 280 2.80 -19.51 23.90
C GLY A 280 2.28 -18.91 22.59
N PHE A 281 2.73 -17.72 22.21
CA PHE A 281 2.40 -17.13 20.90
C PHE A 281 2.82 -18.04 19.74
N ALA A 282 4.05 -18.55 19.74
CA ALA A 282 4.54 -19.40 18.66
C ALA A 282 3.73 -20.72 18.50
N ALA A 283 3.12 -21.20 19.59
CA ALA A 283 2.23 -22.36 19.61
C ALA A 283 0.73 -22.00 19.47
N SER A 284 0.40 -20.72 19.28
CA SER A 284 -0.98 -20.24 19.28
C SER A 284 -1.69 -20.47 17.94
N PRO A 285 -3.03 -20.62 17.95
CA PRO A 285 -3.84 -20.67 16.72
C PRO A 285 -3.64 -19.44 15.84
N GLU A 286 -3.42 -18.27 16.43
CA GLU A 286 -3.13 -17.03 15.70
C GLU A 286 -1.86 -17.18 14.87
N ALA A 287 -0.78 -17.69 15.47
CA ALA A 287 0.49 -17.88 14.75
C ALA A 287 0.43 -18.99 13.70
N GLU A 288 -0.51 -19.94 13.79
CA GLU A 288 -0.74 -20.96 12.75
C GLU A 288 -1.37 -20.39 11.47
N THR A 289 -2.03 -19.23 11.55
CA THR A 289 -2.56 -18.54 10.36
C THR A 289 -1.47 -17.90 9.49
N LEU A 290 -0.25 -17.78 10.01
CA LEU A 290 0.89 -17.19 9.31
C LEU A 290 1.65 -18.25 8.51
N ALA A 291 2.11 -17.88 7.31
CA ALA A 291 3.09 -18.68 6.58
C ALA A 291 4.38 -18.87 7.41
N PRO A 292 5.15 -19.96 7.24
CA PRO A 292 6.30 -20.27 8.10
C PRO A 292 7.32 -19.13 8.25
N GLN A 293 7.59 -18.41 7.16
CA GLN A 293 8.49 -17.26 7.16
C GLN A 293 7.94 -16.07 7.96
N LEU A 294 6.63 -15.81 7.87
CA LEU A 294 5.96 -14.76 8.63
C LEU A 294 5.86 -15.11 10.11
N LYS A 295 5.67 -16.39 10.43
CA LYS A 295 5.70 -16.88 11.80
C LYS A 295 7.07 -16.66 12.46
N GLN A 296 8.15 -16.91 11.73
CA GLN A 296 9.51 -16.60 12.19
C GLN A 296 9.71 -15.10 12.40
N LEU A 297 9.26 -14.28 11.45
CA LEU A 297 9.33 -12.81 11.55
C LEU A 297 8.54 -12.29 12.77
N ALA A 298 7.31 -12.77 12.98
CA ALA A 298 6.49 -12.40 14.13
C ALA A 298 7.16 -12.77 15.45
N GLY A 299 7.83 -13.93 15.52
CA GLY A 299 8.59 -14.36 16.69
C GLY A 299 9.81 -13.50 17.01
N GLN A 300 10.36 -12.77 16.02
CA GLN A 300 11.45 -11.81 16.23
C GLN A 300 10.92 -10.42 16.59
N LEU A 301 9.84 -9.98 15.93
CA LEU A 301 9.27 -8.66 16.10
C LEU A 301 8.57 -8.47 17.45
N GLY A 302 7.84 -9.48 17.94
CA GLY A 302 7.10 -9.39 19.22
C GLY A 302 7.98 -9.00 20.42
N PRO A 303 9.01 -9.80 20.76
CA PRO A 303 9.92 -9.49 21.86
C PRO A 303 10.65 -8.15 21.68
N LEU A 304 10.99 -7.79 20.43
CA LEU A 304 11.62 -6.51 20.14
C LEU A 304 10.69 -5.35 20.47
N LEU A 305 9.40 -5.42 20.09
CA LEU A 305 8.42 -4.39 20.42
C LEU A 305 8.19 -4.27 21.92
N GLU A 306 8.14 -5.39 22.65
CA GLU A 306 8.03 -5.38 24.11
C GLU A 306 9.23 -4.65 24.73
N GLN A 307 10.45 -5.00 24.33
CA GLN A 307 11.65 -4.34 24.82
C GLN A 307 11.66 -2.83 24.50
N LEU A 308 11.26 -2.45 23.29
CA LEU A 308 11.24 -1.05 22.86
C LEU A 308 10.13 -0.24 23.54
N SER A 309 8.97 -0.83 23.80
CA SER A 309 7.87 -0.16 24.51
C SER A 309 8.30 0.28 25.91
N VAL A 310 8.91 -0.63 26.68
CA VAL A 310 9.41 -0.35 28.02
C VAL A 310 10.56 0.65 27.98
N ARG A 311 11.51 0.49 27.05
CA ARG A 311 12.71 1.33 27.01
C ARG A 311 12.45 2.75 26.50
N ALA A 312 11.62 2.91 25.48
CA ALA A 312 11.45 4.18 24.77
C ALA A 312 10.15 4.90 25.16
N ILE A 313 9.04 4.16 25.31
CA ILE A 313 7.73 4.73 25.65
C ILE A 313 7.48 4.71 27.16
N ARG A 314 8.27 3.94 27.92
CA ARG A 314 8.14 3.76 29.39
C ARG A 314 6.79 3.17 29.81
N ALA A 315 6.22 2.34 28.95
CA ALA A 315 4.99 1.62 29.22
C ALA A 315 5.06 0.20 28.62
N PRO A 316 4.43 -0.80 29.25
CA PRO A 316 4.30 -2.12 28.66
C PRO A 316 3.55 -2.06 27.33
N LEU A 317 3.98 -2.89 26.38
CA LEU A 317 3.37 -3.04 25.05
C LEU A 317 1.85 -3.22 25.11
N THR A 318 1.36 -3.92 26.14
CA THR A 318 -0.04 -4.27 26.35
C THR A 318 -0.93 -3.11 26.80
N ASP A 319 -0.33 -2.04 27.31
CA ASP A 319 -1.03 -0.87 27.85
C ASP A 319 -0.96 0.36 26.95
N LEU A 320 -0.20 0.25 25.85
CA LEU A 320 -0.06 1.33 24.88
C LEU A 320 -1.41 1.68 24.27
N ASN A 321 -1.67 2.97 24.17
CA ASN A 321 -2.79 3.48 23.38
C ASN A 321 -2.47 3.49 21.87
N THR A 322 -3.48 3.80 21.05
CA THR A 322 -3.36 3.88 19.59
C THR A 322 -2.17 4.72 19.10
N GLN A 323 -1.97 5.91 19.69
CA GLN A 323 -0.91 6.83 19.27
C GLN A 323 0.46 6.36 19.73
N GLU A 324 0.56 5.84 20.95
CA GLU A 324 1.80 5.28 21.51
C GLU A 324 2.28 4.06 20.72
N PHE A 325 1.36 3.17 20.36
CA PHE A 325 1.70 2.00 19.54
C PHE A 325 2.10 2.41 18.11
N ALA A 326 1.41 3.38 17.51
CA ALA A 326 1.80 3.93 16.22
C ALA A 326 3.18 4.63 16.26
N ALA A 327 3.46 5.39 17.31
CA ALA A 327 4.76 6.04 17.53
C ALA A 327 5.88 5.00 17.76
N LEU A 328 5.59 3.92 18.49
CA LEU A 328 6.52 2.80 18.65
C LEU A 328 6.94 2.23 17.29
N LEU A 329 5.99 2.01 16.38
CA LEU A 329 6.28 1.46 15.06
C LEU A 329 6.93 2.47 14.10
N LEU A 330 6.46 3.72 14.06
CA LEU A 330 6.90 4.70 13.07
C LEU A 330 8.14 5.50 13.48
N GLN A 331 8.42 5.63 14.78
CA GLN A 331 9.48 6.50 15.28
C GLN A 331 10.55 5.73 16.04
N VAL A 332 10.17 4.82 16.94
CA VAL A 332 11.13 4.10 17.80
C VAL A 332 11.75 2.92 17.07
N LEU A 333 10.93 2.06 16.45
CA LEU A 333 11.39 0.86 15.77
C LEU A 333 12.41 1.14 14.66
N PRO A 334 12.27 2.18 13.81
CA PRO A 334 13.26 2.50 12.78
C PRO A 334 14.61 2.94 13.35
N GLN A 335 14.63 3.54 14.54
CA GLN A 335 15.86 3.96 15.21
C GLN A 335 16.58 2.80 15.91
N ALA A 336 15.83 1.75 16.28
CA ALA A 336 16.35 0.56 16.93
C ALA A 336 16.90 -0.48 15.96
N LEU A 337 16.63 -0.34 14.66
CA LEU A 337 16.97 -1.32 13.63
C LEU A 337 18.03 -0.79 12.65
N PRO A 338 18.91 -1.66 12.13
CA PRO A 338 19.74 -1.32 10.99
C PRO A 338 18.87 -0.92 9.78
N PRO A 339 19.31 0.03 8.91
CA PRO A 339 18.50 0.53 7.80
C PRO A 339 17.91 -0.56 6.90
N GLN A 340 18.68 -1.63 6.65
CA GLN A 340 18.27 -2.78 5.84
C GLN A 340 17.12 -3.60 6.46
N HIS A 341 16.88 -3.50 7.77
CA HIS A 341 15.80 -4.20 8.48
C HIS A 341 14.56 -3.34 8.67
N VAL A 342 14.67 -2.01 8.56
CA VAL A 342 13.54 -1.08 8.73
C VAL A 342 12.45 -1.36 7.70
N GLN A 343 12.83 -1.53 6.42
CA GLN A 343 11.84 -1.81 5.37
C GLN A 343 11.11 -3.13 5.58
N MET A 344 11.79 -4.16 6.10
CA MET A 344 11.16 -5.43 6.44
C MET A 344 10.18 -5.27 7.61
N ALA A 345 10.58 -4.56 8.66
CA ALA A 345 9.81 -4.35 9.87
C ALA A 345 8.58 -3.42 9.68
N LEU A 346 8.58 -2.61 8.62
CA LEU A 346 7.45 -1.76 8.21
C LEU A 346 6.79 -2.23 6.91
N SER A 347 7.06 -3.47 6.48
CA SER A 347 6.41 -4.04 5.30
C SER A 347 4.93 -4.42 5.56
N PRO A 348 4.09 -4.59 4.52
CA PRO A 348 2.73 -5.11 4.69
C PRO A 348 2.69 -6.47 5.41
N HIS A 349 3.70 -7.30 5.18
CA HIS A 349 3.87 -8.59 5.84
C HIS A 349 4.11 -8.42 7.35
N ALA A 350 4.93 -7.45 7.75
CA ALA A 350 5.12 -7.13 9.17
C ALA A 350 3.85 -6.57 9.80
N MET A 351 3.07 -5.74 9.08
CA MET A 351 1.75 -5.27 9.56
C MET A 351 0.79 -6.43 9.84
N GLN A 352 0.83 -7.49 9.03
CA GLN A 352 0.07 -8.71 9.31
C GLN A 352 0.59 -9.44 10.54
N CYS A 353 1.92 -9.54 10.72
CA CYS A 353 2.51 -10.11 11.92
C CYS A 353 2.07 -9.35 13.19
N TYR A 354 2.13 -8.02 13.19
CA TYR A 354 1.67 -7.20 14.32
C TYR A 354 0.19 -7.42 14.63
N LYS A 355 -0.65 -7.54 13.60
CA LYS A 355 -2.08 -7.81 13.79
C LYS A 355 -2.33 -9.16 14.46
N VAL A 356 -1.61 -10.20 14.04
CA VAL A 356 -1.69 -11.54 14.63
C VAL A 356 -1.16 -11.56 16.06
N LEU A 357 -0.07 -10.84 16.34
CA LEU A 357 0.48 -10.66 17.69
C LEU A 357 -0.55 -9.99 18.61
N VAL A 358 -1.16 -8.89 18.19
CA VAL A 358 -2.18 -8.18 18.97
C VAL A 358 -3.41 -9.04 19.21
N LYS A 359 -3.90 -9.78 18.20
CA LYS A 359 -5.02 -10.74 18.37
C LYS A 359 -4.71 -11.80 19.45
N TYR A 360 -3.46 -12.29 19.51
CA TYR A 360 -3.04 -13.19 20.58
C TYR A 360 -3.09 -12.53 21.96
N LEU A 361 -2.55 -11.30 22.10
CA LEU A 361 -2.56 -10.56 23.36
C LEU A 361 -3.98 -10.25 23.86
N MET A 362 -4.91 -10.00 22.95
CA MET A 362 -6.33 -9.85 23.25
C MET A 362 -6.93 -11.15 23.76
N ARG A 363 -6.67 -12.28 23.09
CA ARG A 363 -7.23 -13.59 23.48
C ARG A 363 -6.72 -14.05 24.85
N THR A 364 -5.45 -13.80 25.15
CA THR A 364 -4.87 -14.17 26.46
C THR A 364 -5.28 -13.22 27.58
N GLY A 365 -5.95 -12.11 27.27
CA GLY A 365 -6.39 -11.11 28.23
C GLY A 365 -5.27 -10.22 28.77
N VAL A 366 -4.07 -10.32 28.20
CA VAL A 366 -2.88 -9.59 28.66
C VAL A 366 -2.88 -8.15 28.14
N ALA A 367 -3.53 -7.88 26.99
CA ALA A 367 -3.73 -6.52 26.47
C ALA A 367 -5.19 -6.06 26.64
N PRO A 368 -5.54 -5.41 27.77
CA PRO A 368 -6.90 -4.91 28.02
C PRO A 368 -7.30 -3.83 27.00
N LYS A 369 -6.32 -3.08 26.46
CA LYS A 369 -6.51 -2.10 25.38
C LYS A 369 -6.19 -2.67 23.99
N GLY A 370 -6.29 -3.99 23.78
CA GLY A 370 -5.85 -4.60 22.53
C GLY A 370 -6.57 -4.08 21.28
N GLN A 371 -7.79 -3.53 21.40
CA GLN A 371 -8.44 -2.83 20.29
C GLN A 371 -7.69 -1.55 19.89
N GLU A 372 -7.20 -0.76 20.85
CA GLU A 372 -6.41 0.43 20.57
C GLU A 372 -5.10 0.10 19.84
N LEU A 373 -4.50 -1.07 20.14
CA LEU A 373 -3.33 -1.57 19.42
C LEU A 373 -3.67 -1.92 17.96
N LEU A 374 -4.82 -2.55 17.71
CA LEU A 374 -5.30 -2.81 16.34
C LEU A 374 -5.54 -1.51 15.58
N ASP A 375 -6.18 -0.53 16.23
CA ASP A 375 -6.40 0.80 15.67
C ASP A 375 -5.06 1.50 15.39
N GLY A 376 -4.04 1.26 16.22
CA GLY A 376 -2.68 1.72 16.00
C GLY A 376 -2.06 1.12 14.73
N ILE A 377 -2.29 -0.16 14.45
CA ILE A 377 -1.86 -0.80 13.19
C ILE A 377 -2.56 -0.15 11.99
N ALA A 378 -3.86 0.11 12.09
CA ALA A 378 -4.62 0.77 11.02
C ALA A 378 -4.09 2.19 10.76
N LEU A 379 -3.76 2.92 11.83
CA LEU A 379 -3.14 4.24 11.74
C LEU A 379 -1.75 4.17 11.06
N VAL A 380 -0.92 3.20 11.42
CA VAL A 380 0.41 2.99 10.81
C VAL A 380 0.29 2.63 9.33
N ARG A 381 -0.63 1.74 8.95
CA ARG A 381 -0.90 1.41 7.55
C ARG A 381 -1.32 2.65 6.75
N LYS A 382 -2.22 3.46 7.31
CA LYS A 382 -2.65 4.72 6.70
C LYS A 382 -1.47 5.68 6.51
N GLU A 383 -0.63 5.82 7.53
CA GLU A 383 0.51 6.74 7.47
C GLU A 383 1.60 6.25 6.50
N LEU A 384 1.90 4.95 6.47
CA LEU A 384 2.83 4.39 5.48
C LEU A 384 2.28 4.51 4.05
N THR A 385 0.98 4.31 3.85
CA THR A 385 0.32 4.57 2.57
C THR A 385 0.45 6.03 2.17
N ASN A 386 0.21 6.95 3.11
CA ASN A 386 0.39 8.38 2.87
C ASN A 386 1.85 8.74 2.55
N GLN A 387 2.82 8.14 3.23
CA GLN A 387 4.25 8.38 2.97
C GLN A 387 4.66 7.89 1.58
N ILE A 388 4.20 6.70 1.18
CA ILE A 388 4.43 6.16 -0.17
C ILE A 388 3.79 7.06 -1.23
N ARG A 389 2.58 7.54 -0.96
CA ARG A 389 1.87 8.50 -1.81
C ARG A 389 2.59 9.84 -1.90
N GLN A 390 3.06 10.37 -0.78
CA GLN A 390 3.87 11.60 -0.71
C GLN A 390 5.22 11.46 -1.40
N ALA A 391 5.77 10.26 -1.45
CA ALA A 391 7.03 9.94 -2.12
C ALA A 391 6.89 9.68 -3.63
N GLY A 392 5.68 9.77 -4.20
CA GLY A 392 5.44 9.58 -5.63
C GLY A 392 5.61 8.13 -6.11
N ILE A 393 5.64 7.15 -5.21
CA ILE A 393 5.88 5.74 -5.58
C ILE A 393 4.58 5.12 -6.11
N LEU A 394 4.39 5.19 -7.43
CA LEU A 394 3.18 4.76 -8.16
C LEU A 394 2.82 3.26 -8.04
N ASN A 395 3.75 2.41 -7.56
CA ASN A 395 3.57 0.97 -7.32
C ASN A 395 4.13 0.52 -5.96
N GLY A 396 3.96 1.34 -4.91
CA GLY A 396 4.42 1.01 -3.57
C GLY A 396 3.72 -0.24 -2.99
N PRO A 397 4.28 -0.85 -1.93
CA PRO A 397 3.66 -1.98 -1.27
C PRO A 397 2.21 -1.66 -0.84
N ASP A 398 1.28 -2.59 -1.05
CA ASP A 398 -0.12 -2.40 -0.64
C ASP A 398 -0.27 -2.64 0.87
N PHE A 399 -0.67 -1.59 1.59
CA PHE A 399 -0.88 -1.61 3.04
C PHE A 399 -2.35 -1.82 3.44
N SER A 400 -3.25 -2.01 2.47
CA SER A 400 -4.68 -2.24 2.71
C SER A 400 -4.91 -3.44 3.65
N ASP A 401 -5.92 -3.34 4.54
CA ASP A 401 -6.24 -4.45 5.45
C ASP A 401 -6.89 -5.62 4.70
N PRO A 402 -6.31 -6.83 4.72
CA PRO A 402 -6.96 -8.00 4.12
C PRO A 402 -8.31 -8.38 4.77
N ASP A 403 -8.56 -7.95 6.02
CA ASP A 403 -9.82 -8.20 6.74
C ASP A 403 -10.89 -7.10 6.50
N ASP A 404 -10.57 -5.96 5.84
CA ASP A 404 -11.56 -4.93 5.44
C ASP A 404 -12.45 -5.39 4.27
N LYS A 405 -12.37 -6.67 3.90
CA LYS A 405 -13.33 -7.30 3.01
C LYS A 405 -14.68 -7.42 3.73
N PRO A 406 -15.80 -6.94 3.14
CA PRO A 406 -17.10 -7.02 3.78
C PRO A 406 -17.43 -8.47 4.15
N ALA A 407 -17.73 -8.70 5.43
CA ALA A 407 -18.10 -10.01 5.94
C ALA A 407 -19.29 -10.56 5.12
N ALA A 408 -19.10 -11.75 4.56
CA ALA A 408 -20.15 -12.42 3.79
C ALA A 408 -21.41 -12.55 4.67
N ALA A 409 -22.53 -12.02 4.15
CA ALA A 409 -23.82 -12.11 4.82
C ALA A 409 -24.14 -13.58 5.17
N PRO A 410 -24.73 -13.86 6.34
CA PRO A 410 -25.08 -15.22 6.73
C PRO A 410 -26.03 -15.81 5.69
N LYS A 411 -25.69 -16.99 5.17
CA LYS A 411 -26.54 -17.74 4.25
C LYS A 411 -27.88 -18.01 4.95
N ALA A 412 -28.94 -17.40 4.44
CA ALA A 412 -30.32 -17.72 4.77
C ALA A 412 -30.75 -19.02 4.09
#